data_AF-A0A920GZI7-F1
#
_entry.id   AF-A0A920GZI7-F1
#
_cell.length_a   1.000
_cell.length_b   1.000
_cell.length_c   1.000
_cell.angle_alpha   90.00
_cell.angle_beta   90.00
_cell.angle_gamma   90.00
#
_symmetry.space_group_name_H-M   'P 1'
#
loop_
_entity.id
_entity.type
_entity.pdbx_description
1 polymer ?
#
loop_
_entity_poly.entity_id
_entity_poly.type
_entity_poly.pdbx_seq_one_letter_code
_entity_poly.pdbx_strand_id
1 'polypeptide(L)' 'MEAGLVQILEGALLAAGEPLSVQRMALLFEENERPSKDDIRAAIKLVEERCEDRATNWCKSPLGIAFRCDRIWRPG' A
#
# COMPACT_ATOMS: atom_id res chain seq x y z
N MET A 1 -10.34 -2.43 18.92
CA MET A 1 -10.42 -2.96 17.55
C MET A 1 -10.17 -1.77 16.63
N GLU A 2 -8.91 -1.42 16.38
CA GLU A 2 -8.56 -0.11 15.79
C GLU A 2 -7.59 -0.21 14.59
N ALA A 3 -7.33 -1.42 14.07
CA ALA A 3 -6.46 -1.63 12.92
C ALA A 3 -7.18 -1.56 11.55
N GLY A 4 -8.44 -1.12 11.51
CA GLY A 4 -9.26 -1.19 10.29
C GLY A 4 -8.84 -0.18 9.21
N LEU A 5 -8.59 1.07 9.60
CA LEU A 5 -8.39 2.16 8.65
C LEU A 5 -7.16 1.93 7.74
N VAL A 6 -6.02 1.61 8.35
CA VAL A 6 -4.77 1.33 7.61
C VAL A 6 -4.94 0.16 6.63
N GLN A 7 -5.62 -0.91 7.04
CA GLN A 7 -5.85 -2.08 6.18
C GLN A 7 -6.81 -1.80 5.02
N ILE A 8 -7.85 -0.99 5.26
CA ILE A 8 -8.77 -0.56 4.20
C ILE A 8 -8.03 0.30 3.18
N LEU A 9 -7.22 1.26 3.65
CA LEU A 9 -6.43 2.13 2.76
C LEU A 9 -5.32 1.36 2.02
N GLU A 10 -4.62 0.43 2.68
CA GLU A 10 -3.63 -0.44 2.05
C GLU A 10 -4.29 -1.31 0.96
N GLY A 11 -5.43 -1.93 1.25
CA GLY A 11 -6.19 -2.72 0.29
C GLY A 11 -6.68 -1.90 -0.90
N ALA A 12 -7.17 -0.69 -0.64
CA ALA A 12 -7.60 0.23 -1.70
C ALA A 12 -6.43 0.69 -2.58
N LEU A 13 -5.28 1.00 -2.01
CA LEU A 13 -4.06 1.35 -2.76
C LEU A 13 -3.54 0.18 -3.59
N LEU A 14 -3.53 -1.04 -3.01
CA LEU A 14 -3.14 -2.25 -3.72
C LEU A 14 -4.09 -2.56 -4.89
N ALA A 15 -5.40 -2.40 -4.69
CA ALA A 15 -6.40 -2.58 -5.73
C ALA A 15 -6.34 -1.50 -6.82
N ALA A 16 -6.04 -0.25 -6.44
CA ALA A 16 -5.88 0.85 -7.37
C ALA A 16 -4.58 0.74 -8.19
N GLY A 17 -3.52 0.14 -7.61
CA GLY A 17 -2.20 0.06 -8.24
C GLY A 17 -1.50 1.43 -8.40
N GLU A 18 -2.08 2.49 -7.85
CA GLU A 18 -1.61 3.88 -7.94
C GLU A 18 -1.81 4.61 -6.61
N PRO A 19 -1.01 5.64 -6.30
CA PRO A 19 -1.19 6.46 -5.11
C PRO A 19 -2.52 7.24 -5.17
N LEU A 20 -3.35 7.10 -4.13
CA LEU A 20 -4.64 7.79 -4.01
C LEU A 20 -4.52 9.03 -3.10
N SER A 21 -5.09 10.15 -3.53
CA SER A 21 -5.18 11.36 -2.71
C SER A 21 -6.13 11.18 -1.51
N VAL A 22 -5.88 11.91 -0.41
CA VAL A 22 -6.72 11.90 0.82
C VAL A 22 -8.21 12.09 0.51
N GLN A 23 -8.57 12.92 -0.47
CA GLN A 23 -9.96 13.10 -0.89
C GLN A 23 -10.57 11.86 -1.55
N ARG A 24 -9.82 11.13 -2.40
CA ARG A 24 -10.27 9.86 -2.97
C ARG A 24 -10.44 8.81 -1.89
N MET A 25 -9.52 8.76 -0.93
CA MET A 25 -9.62 7.84 0.19
C MET A 25 -10.83 8.12 1.07
N ALA A 26 -11.13 9.39 1.34
CA ALA A 26 -12.34 9.77 2.05
C ALA A 26 -13.62 9.40 1.30
N LEU A 27 -13.61 9.22 -0.02
CA LEU A 27 -14.75 8.75 -0.81
C LEU A 27 -14.97 7.23 -0.70
N LEU A 28 -14.01 6.47 -0.15
CA LEU A 28 -14.17 5.03 0.10
C LEU A 28 -15.05 4.74 1.33
N PHE A 29 -15.30 5.75 2.17
CA PHE A 29 -16.07 5.64 3.40
C PHE A 29 -17.40 6.38 3.25
N GLU A 30 -18.44 5.84 3.88
CA GLU A 30 -19.74 6.51 3.99
C GLU A 30 -19.65 7.73 4.92
N GLU A 31 -20.61 8.66 4.83
CA GLU A 31 -20.56 9.94 5.57
C GLU A 31 -20.46 9.76 7.09
N ASN A 32 -21.12 8.73 7.64
CA ASN A 32 -21.08 8.39 9.07
C ASN A 32 -19.79 7.67 9.51
N GLU A 33 -19.06 7.07 8.57
CA GLU A 33 -17.84 6.28 8.85
C GLU A 33 -16.59 7.01 8.33
N ARG A 34 -16.75 8.24 7.86
CA ARG A 34 -15.69 9.03 7.25
C ARG A 34 -14.69 9.45 8.32
N PRO A 35 -13.44 8.95 8.26
CA PRO A 35 -12.42 9.34 9.22
C PRO A 35 -12.02 10.80 9.01
N SER A 36 -11.41 11.41 10.03
CA SER A 36 -10.88 12.76 9.88
C SER A 36 -9.72 12.76 8.88
N LYS A 37 -9.47 13.91 8.25
CA LYS A 37 -8.37 14.06 7.27
C LYS A 37 -7.01 13.73 7.90
N ASP A 38 -6.83 14.05 9.18
CA ASP A 38 -5.62 13.72 9.94
C ASP A 38 -5.44 12.21 10.11
N ASP A 39 -6.50 11.47 10.45
CA ASP A 39 -6.46 10.01 10.60
C ASP A 39 -6.12 9.32 9.27
N ILE A 40 -6.74 9.77 8.17
CA ILE A 40 -6.44 9.27 6.83
C ILE A 40 -4.97 9.53 6.50
N ARG A 41 -4.46 10.73 6.78
CA ARG A 41 -3.07 11.10 6.48
C ARG A 41 -2.06 10.31 7.31
N ALA A 42 -2.35 10.09 8.60
CA ALA A 42 -1.55 9.24 9.46
C ALA A 42 -1.55 7.78 8.98
N ALA A 43 -2.71 7.27 8.57
CA ALA A 43 -2.85 5.92 8.05
C ALA A 43 -2.13 5.74 6.70
N ILE A 44 -2.21 6.71 5.78
CA ILE A 44 -1.44 6.71 4.52
C ILE A 44 0.05 6.62 4.83
N LYS A 45 0.55 7.48 5.73
CA LYS A 45 1.97 7.50 6.08
C LYS A 45 2.44 6.14 6.62
N LEU A 46 1.63 5.51 7.47
CA LEU A 46 1.87 4.14 7.92
C LEU A 46 1.88 3.11 6.79
N VAL A 47 0.97 3.24 5.79
CA VAL A 47 0.98 2.37 4.61
C VAL A 47 2.24 2.61 3.77
N GLU A 48 2.65 3.86 3.58
CA GLU A 48 3.87 4.24 2.85
C GLU A 48 5.11 3.67 3.55
N GLU A 49 5.25 3.85 4.87
CA GLU A 49 6.35 3.27 5.65
C GLU A 49 6.39 1.73 5.56
N ARG A 50 5.23 1.07 5.55
CA ARG A 50 5.12 -0.40 5.39
C ARG A 50 5.34 -0.88 3.95
N CYS A 51 5.17 0.00 2.97
CA CYS A 51 5.42 -0.29 1.55
C CYS A 51 6.89 -0.05 1.20
N GLU A 52 7.52 1.00 1.75
CA GLU A 52 8.95 1.27 1.64
C GLU A 52 9.81 0.15 2.26
N ASP A 53 9.42 -0.37 3.42
CA ASP A 53 10.09 -1.53 4.05
C ASP A 53 10.00 -2.81 3.18
N ARG A 54 8.98 -2.92 2.31
CA ARG A 54 8.80 -4.05 1.37
C ARG A 54 9.32 -3.77 -0.04
N ALA A 55 9.64 -2.52 -0.39
CA ALA A 55 10.02 -2.13 -1.73
C ALA A 55 11.54 -2.10 -1.88
N THR A 56 12.14 -3.26 -2.16
CA THR A 56 13.00 -3.53 -3.35
C THR A 56 14.02 -4.64 -3.08
N ASN A 57 13.70 -5.86 -3.50
CA ASN A 57 14.72 -6.87 -3.75
C ASN A 57 14.96 -6.97 -5.26
N TRP A 58 16.17 -6.64 -5.68
CA TRP A 58 16.62 -6.74 -7.06
C TRP A 58 17.38 -8.04 -7.24
N CYS A 59 16.95 -8.87 -8.19
CA CYS A 59 17.68 -10.07 -8.55
C CYS A 59 18.36 -9.87 -9.91
N LYS A 60 19.64 -10.22 -9.99
CA LYS A 60 20.38 -10.33 -11.26
C LYS A 60 20.21 -11.74 -11.81
N SER A 61 19.77 -11.83 -13.07
CA SER A 61 19.85 -13.07 -13.84
C SER A 61 21.33 -13.41 -14.16
N PRO A 62 21.69 -14.70 -14.34
CA PRO A 62 23.02 -15.11 -14.82
C PRO A 62 23.41 -14.48 -16.17
N LEU A 63 22.42 -14.05 -16.97
CA LEU A 63 22.63 -13.31 -18.22
C LEU A 63 22.89 -11.81 -18.00
N GLY A 64 23.03 -11.35 -16.75
CA GLY A 64 23.47 -9.99 -16.41
C GLY A 64 22.36 -8.93 -16.38
N ILE A 65 21.11 -9.31 -16.62
CA ILE A 65 19.98 -8.40 -16.63
C ILE A 65 19.32 -8.40 -15.25
N ALA A 66 19.08 -7.21 -14.68
CA ALA A 66 18.41 -7.03 -13.40
C ALA A 66 16.90 -6.86 -13.62
N PHE A 67 16.10 -7.60 -12.86
CA PHE A 67 14.63 -7.52 -12.93
C PHE A 67 14.05 -7.30 -11.53
N ARG A 68 12.87 -6.65 -11.49
CA ARG A 68 12.11 -6.41 -10.27
C ARG A 68 11.38 -7.68 -9.88
N CYS A 69 11.67 -8.24 -8.71
CA CYS A 69 10.96 -9.40 -8.19
C CYS A 69 9.91 -8.92 -7.20
N ASP A 70 8.65 -8.81 -7.65
CA ASP A 70 7.50 -8.69 -6.75
C ASP A 70 6.92 -10.09 -6.46
N ARG A 71 6.33 -10.24 -5.28
CA ARG A 71 6.21 -11.46 -4.47
C ARG A 71 5.36 -12.59 -5.10
N ILE A 72 5.87 -13.30 -6.10
CA ILE A 72 5.46 -14.69 -6.44
C ILE A 72 6.69 -15.48 -6.92
N TRP A 73 7.47 -16.05 -5.99
CA TRP A 73 8.33 -17.19 -6.35
C TRP A 73 8.44 -18.18 -5.19
N ARG A 74 7.86 -19.38 -5.36
CA ARG A 74 8.16 -20.56 -4.54
C ARG A 74 9.31 -21.34 -5.22
N PRO A 75 10.41 -21.67 -4.53
CA PRO A 75 11.28 -22.74 -4.97
C PRO A 75 10.65 -24.09 -4.57
N GLY A 76 10.80 -25.08 -5.43
CA GLY A 76 10.68 -26.49 -5.04
C GLY A 76 11.90 -26.91 -4.22
#